data_AF-A0A5D4RRH5-F1
#
_entry.id   AF-A0A5D4RRH5-F1
#
_cell.length_a   1.000
_cell.length_b   1.000
_cell.length_c   1.000
_cell.angle_alpha   90.00
_cell.angle_beta   90.00
_cell.angle_gamma   90.00
#
_symmetry.space_group_name_H-M   'P 1'
#
loop_
_entity.id
_entity.type
_entity.pdbx_description
1 polymer ?
#
loop_
_entity_poly.entity_id
_entity_poly.type
_entity_poly.pdbx_seq_one_letter_code
_entity_poly.pdbx_strand_id
1 'polypeptide(L)'
;MKSLNQKGERPMLGSRLKEIREKKNITINELSQRSSVSKSYISSIERGLQQNPSLEIIQKLSSALDVSLDAVLLEGDEELAEWITPLKQAIEGGLTKKDFLGFLKGWL
;
A
#
# COMPACT_ATOMS: atom_id res chain seq x y z
N MET A 1 -20.38 9.91 21.17
CA MET A 1 -19.08 9.20 21.09
C MET A 1 -19.32 7.84 20.45
N LYS A 2 -19.21 7.76 19.12
CA LYS A 2 -19.25 6.47 18.42
C LYS A 2 -17.87 5.83 18.50
N SER A 3 -17.86 4.61 18.99
CA SER A 3 -16.73 3.70 19.09
C SER A 3 -15.96 3.64 17.77
N LEU A 4 -14.66 3.96 17.80
CA LEU A 4 -13.71 3.62 16.74
C LEU A 4 -13.47 2.12 16.81
N ASN A 5 -14.34 1.36 16.16
CA ASN A 5 -14.11 -0.06 15.89
C ASN A 5 -12.99 -0.15 14.83
N GLN A 6 -11.72 -0.05 15.27
CA GLN A 6 -10.53 -0.34 14.47
C GLN A 6 -10.38 -1.85 14.25
N LYS A 7 -11.36 -2.45 13.57
CA LYS A 7 -11.24 -3.77 12.98
C LYS A 7 -11.90 -3.77 11.60
N GLY A 8 -11.57 -2.76 10.79
CA GLY A 8 -11.65 -2.90 9.34
C GLY A 8 -10.58 -3.89 8.93
N GLU A 9 -10.98 -4.99 8.29
CA GLU A 9 -10.07 -6.03 7.82
C GLU A 9 -8.99 -5.41 6.92
N ARG A 10 -7.75 -5.36 7.43
CA ARG A 10 -6.59 -5.01 6.61
C ARG A 10 -6.61 -5.87 5.35
N PRO A 11 -6.72 -5.32 4.11
CA PRO A 11 -6.55 -6.11 2.90
C PRO A 11 -5.35 -7.03 3.03
N MET A 12 -5.60 -8.33 2.88
CA MET A 12 -4.58 -9.34 3.09
C MET A 12 -3.37 -9.03 2.20
N LEU A 13 -2.16 -9.19 2.73
CA LEU A 13 -0.89 -8.99 2.01
C LEU A 13 -0.91 -9.58 0.59
N GLY A 14 -1.51 -10.76 0.44
CA GLY A 14 -1.71 -11.41 -0.85
C GLY A 14 -2.50 -10.60 -1.87
N SER A 15 -3.61 -9.99 -1.45
CA SER A 15 -4.44 -9.12 -2.30
C SER A 15 -3.66 -7.89 -2.76
N ARG A 16 -2.88 -7.29 -1.86
CA ARG A 16 -2.03 -6.13 -2.19
C ARG A 16 -0.93 -6.49 -3.19
N LEU A 17 -0.25 -7.62 -2.96
CA LEU A 17 0.77 -8.13 -3.86
C LEU A 17 0.19 -8.38 -5.27
N LYS A 18 -0.99 -9.00 -5.34
CA LYS A 18 -1.72 -9.24 -6.59
C LYS A 18 -2.04 -7.93 -7.32
N GLU A 19 -2.56 -6.95 -6.60
CA GLU A 19 -2.93 -5.64 -7.15
C GLU A 19 -1.72 -4.92 -7.77
N ILE A 20 -0.58 -4.89 -7.07
CA ILE A 20 0.67 -4.30 -7.58
C ILE A 20 1.14 -5.05 -8.83
N ARG A 21 1.12 -6.39 -8.79
CA ARG A 21 1.50 -7.23 -9.93
C ARG A 21 0.65 -6.94 -11.17
N GLU A 22 -0.67 -6.85 -11.00
CA GLU A 22 -1.63 -6.60 -12.09
C GLU A 22 -1.50 -5.18 -12.64
N LYS A 23 -1.33 -4.16 -11.77
CA LYS A 23 -1.05 -2.78 -12.20
C LYS A 23 0.22 -2.66 -13.03
N LYS A 24 1.20 -3.54 -12.81
CA LYS A 24 2.43 -3.61 -13.60
C LYS A 24 2.36 -4.54 -14.81
N ASN A 25 1.19 -5.13 -15.11
CA ASN A 25 1.00 -6.11 -16.19
C ASN A 25 1.96 -7.32 -16.12
N ILE A 26 2.38 -7.71 -14.93
CA ILE A 26 3.27 -8.87 -14.72
C ILE A 26 2.43 -10.12 -14.50
N THR A 27 2.73 -11.21 -15.21
CA THR A 27 2.05 -12.50 -14.97
C THR A 27 2.63 -13.22 -13.74
N ILE A 28 1.88 -14.14 -13.12
CA ILE A 28 2.45 -15.01 -12.04
C ILE A 28 3.67 -15.78 -12.54
N ASN A 29 3.66 -16.24 -13.79
CA ASN A 29 4.80 -16.92 -14.40
C ASN A 29 6.03 -16.01 -14.42
N GLU A 30 5.86 -14.78 -14.86
CA GLU A 30 6.94 -13.81 -14.95
C GLU A 30 7.45 -13.37 -13.57
N LEU A 31 6.54 -13.11 -12.62
CA LEU A 31 6.93 -12.83 -11.24
C LEU A 31 7.72 -14.00 -10.62
N SER A 32 7.32 -15.24 -10.92
CA SER A 32 8.04 -16.44 -10.48
C SER A 32 9.46 -16.49 -11.03
N GLN A 33 9.66 -16.21 -12.31
CA GLN A 33 10.99 -16.16 -12.92
C GLN A 33 11.86 -15.05 -12.31
N ARG A 34 11.29 -13.85 -12.10
CA ARG A 34 12.02 -12.68 -11.58
C ARG A 34 12.40 -12.81 -10.10
N SER A 35 11.55 -13.44 -9.28
CA SER A 35 11.72 -13.53 -7.83
C SER A 35 12.39 -14.83 -7.35
N SER A 36 12.53 -15.82 -8.23
CA SER A 36 12.92 -17.19 -7.88
C SER A 36 11.99 -17.86 -6.86
N VAL A 37 10.73 -17.37 -6.76
CA VAL A 37 9.67 -17.96 -5.94
C VAL A 37 8.76 -18.78 -6.85
N SER A 38 8.32 -19.96 -6.41
CA SER A 38 7.51 -20.85 -7.25
C SER A 38 6.13 -20.23 -7.58
N LYS A 39 5.63 -20.50 -8.80
CA LYS A 39 4.30 -20.06 -9.24
C LYS A 39 3.19 -20.49 -8.27
N SER A 40 3.27 -21.72 -7.78
CA SER A 40 2.28 -22.28 -6.84
C SER A 40 2.28 -21.51 -5.53
N TYR A 41 3.44 -21.12 -5.02
CA TYR A 41 3.55 -20.36 -3.78
C TYR A 41 3.08 -18.91 -3.95
N ILE A 42 3.46 -18.24 -5.05
CA ILE A 42 2.92 -16.91 -5.40
C ILE A 42 1.40 -16.96 -5.50
N SER A 43 0.85 -17.95 -6.23
CA SER A 43 -0.60 -18.14 -6.33
C SER A 43 -1.26 -18.42 -4.98
N SER A 44 -0.59 -19.14 -4.08
CA SER A 44 -1.07 -19.40 -2.71
C SER A 44 -1.11 -18.11 -1.88
N ILE A 45 -0.09 -17.26 -1.99
CA ILE A 45 -0.03 -15.95 -1.34
C ILE A 45 -1.14 -15.05 -1.88
N GLU A 46 -1.25 -14.86 -3.20
CA GLU A 46 -2.23 -13.95 -3.82
C GLU A 46 -3.69 -14.35 -3.58
N ARG A 47 -3.96 -15.63 -3.28
CA ARG A 47 -5.29 -16.13 -2.92
C ARG A 47 -5.56 -16.14 -1.41
N GLY A 48 -4.59 -15.72 -0.59
CA GLY A 48 -4.71 -15.69 0.87
C GLY A 48 -4.63 -17.08 1.54
N LEU A 49 -4.24 -18.12 0.80
CA LEU A 49 -4.00 -19.45 1.37
C LEU A 49 -2.69 -19.50 2.17
N GLN A 50 -1.68 -18.75 1.70
CA GLN A 50 -0.47 -18.49 2.48
C GLN A 50 -0.53 -17.08 3.07
N GLN A 51 -0.90 -16.97 4.35
CA GLN A 51 -1.09 -15.67 5.00
C GLN A 51 0.19 -15.10 5.66
N ASN A 52 1.16 -15.96 5.98
CA ASN A 52 2.39 -15.57 6.66
C ASN A 52 3.64 -16.04 5.89
N PRO A 53 3.89 -15.54 4.67
CA PRO A 53 5.16 -15.76 3.99
C PRO A 53 6.31 -15.09 4.76
N SER A 54 7.53 -15.64 4.68
CA SER A 54 8.68 -15.05 5.34
C SER A 54 9.03 -13.67 4.76
N LEU A 55 9.67 -12.82 5.56
CA LEU A 55 10.13 -11.50 5.13
C LEU A 55 11.03 -11.59 3.89
N GLU A 56 11.88 -12.61 3.82
CA GLU A 56 12.75 -12.87 2.67
C GLU A 56 11.95 -13.10 1.38
N ILE A 57 10.85 -13.85 1.44
CA ILE A 57 9.96 -14.08 0.30
C ILE A 57 9.29 -12.77 -0.11
N ILE A 58 8.77 -12.00 0.85
CA ILE A 58 8.11 -10.72 0.58
C ILE A 58 9.12 -9.76 -0.08
N GLN A 59 10.36 -9.71 0.40
CA GLN A 59 11.43 -8.91 -0.17
C GLN A 59 11.80 -9.33 -1.60
N LYS A 60 11.90 -10.64 -1.87
CA LYS A 60 12.14 -11.16 -3.23
C LYS A 60 11.03 -10.73 -4.19
N LEU A 61 9.77 -10.79 -3.74
CA LEU A 61 8.62 -10.44 -4.55
C LEU A 61 8.50 -8.92 -4.76
N SER A 62 8.73 -8.11 -3.73
CA SER A 62 8.72 -6.64 -3.87
C SER A 62 9.83 -6.16 -4.81
N SER A 63 11.05 -6.70 -4.67
CA SER A 63 12.16 -6.39 -5.58
C SER A 63 11.86 -6.81 -7.02
N ALA A 64 11.29 -8.00 -7.24
CA ALA A 64 10.91 -8.47 -8.57
C ALA A 64 9.77 -7.66 -9.22
N LEU A 65 8.94 -7.02 -8.39
CA LEU A 65 7.91 -6.07 -8.80
C LEU A 65 8.43 -4.64 -8.91
N ASP A 66 9.70 -4.36 -8.61
CA ASP A 66 10.28 -3.02 -8.64
C ASP A 66 9.47 -2.02 -7.78
N VAL A 67 9.22 -2.41 -6.53
CA VAL A 67 8.57 -1.59 -5.50
C VAL A 67 9.30 -1.73 -4.17
N SER A 68 9.13 -0.77 -3.27
CA SER A 68 9.63 -0.91 -1.90
C SER A 68 8.88 -2.03 -1.16
N LEU A 69 9.53 -2.60 -0.14
CA LEU A 69 8.90 -3.57 0.75
C LEU A 69 7.65 -2.97 1.42
N ASP A 70 7.73 -1.70 1.81
CA ASP A 70 6.63 -0.95 2.42
C ASP A 70 5.40 -0.87 1.52
N ALA A 71 5.57 -0.79 0.20
CA ALA A 71 4.42 -0.74 -0.73
C ALA A 71 3.56 -2.03 -0.69
N VAL A 72 4.17 -3.15 -0.29
CA VAL A 72 3.51 -4.45 -0.14
C VAL A 72 2.96 -4.64 1.27
N LEU A 73 3.67 -4.15 2.29
CA LEU A 73 3.33 -4.37 3.71
C LEU A 73 2.38 -3.31 4.30
N LEU A 74 2.47 -2.07 3.83
CA LEU A 74 1.69 -0.96 4.34
C LEU A 74 0.50 -0.69 3.42
N GLU A 75 -0.66 -0.53 4.04
CA GLU A 75 -1.79 0.13 3.39
C GLU A 75 -1.42 1.59 3.18
N GLY A 76 -1.58 2.07 1.94
CA GLY A 76 -1.71 3.50 1.74
C GLY A 76 -2.95 3.92 2.51
N ASP A 77 -2.80 4.91 3.39
CA ASP A 77 -3.93 5.47 4.12
C ASP A 77 -4.81 6.21 3.09
N GLU A 78 -5.83 5.51 2.60
CA GLU A 78 -6.81 6.04 1.64
C GLU A 78 -7.49 7.29 2.20
N GLU A 79 -7.68 7.35 3.52
CA GLU A 79 -8.18 8.54 4.22
C GLU A 79 -7.19 9.69 4.05
N LEU A 80 -5.89 9.48 4.29
CA LEU A 80 -4.86 10.48 4.02
C LEU A 80 -4.80 10.89 2.54
N ALA A 81 -5.04 9.96 1.60
CA ALA A 81 -5.07 10.27 0.16
C ALA A 81 -6.22 11.23 -0.21
N GLU A 82 -7.38 11.08 0.43
CA GLU A 82 -8.51 12.00 0.28
C GLU A 82 -8.16 13.41 0.75
N TRP A 83 -7.33 13.56 1.79
CA TRP A 83 -6.89 14.88 2.30
C TRP A 83 -5.70 15.46 1.53
N ILE A 84 -4.81 14.61 1.01
CA ILE A 84 -3.63 15.04 0.25
C ILE A 84 -4.04 15.77 -1.04
N THR A 85 -5.09 15.33 -1.72
CA THR A 85 -5.55 15.93 -2.99
C THR A 85 -6.00 17.39 -2.84
N PRO A 86 -6.97 17.74 -1.98
CA PRO A 86 -7.37 19.12 -1.76
C PRO A 86 -6.26 19.95 -1.13
N LEU A 87 -5.41 19.35 -0.28
CA LEU A 87 -4.26 20.05 0.29
C LEU A 87 -3.25 20.45 -0.79
N LYS A 88 -2.95 19.57 -1.76
CA LYS A 88 -2.10 19.89 -2.91
C LYS A 88 -2.68 21.05 -3.73
N GLN A 89 -3.97 21.01 -4.04
CA GLN A 89 -4.64 22.11 -4.76
C GLN A 89 -4.57 23.42 -3.99
N ALA A 90 -4.73 23.39 -2.66
CA ALA A 90 -4.60 24.58 -1.83
C ALA A 90 -3.16 25.12 -1.84
N ILE A 91 -2.14 24.25 -1.79
CA ILE A 91 -0.73 24.63 -1.90
C ILE A 91 -0.43 25.26 -3.27
N GLU A 92 -0.92 24.65 -4.36
CA GLU A 92 -0.83 25.22 -5.71
C GLU A 92 -1.55 26.58 -5.82
N GLY A 93 -2.65 26.75 -5.07
CA GLY A 93 -3.36 28.01 -4.89
C GLY A 93 -2.67 29.02 -3.96
N GLY A 94 -1.49 28.71 -3.42
CA GLY A 94 -0.68 29.61 -2.61
C GLY A 94 -0.77 29.42 -1.10
N LEU A 95 -1.43 28.36 -0.61
CA LEU A 95 -1.47 28.05 0.83
C LEU A 95 -0.05 27.75 1.34
N THR A 96 0.45 28.59 2.26
CA THR A 96 1.75 28.33 2.89
C THR A 96 1.60 27.51 4.17
N LYS A 97 2.71 26.90 4.61
CA LYS A 97 2.79 26.23 5.92
C LYS A 97 2.41 27.18 7.06
N LYS A 98 2.73 28.48 6.95
CA LYS A 98 2.41 29.47 7.99
C LYS A 98 0.90 29.71 8.05
N ASP A 99 0.23 29.83 6.91
CA ASP A 99 -1.22 30.04 6.82
C ASP A 99 -1.97 28.83 7.38
N PHE A 100 -1.55 27.63 7.00
CA PHE A 100 -2.13 26.39 7.51
C PHE A 100 -1.94 26.23 9.04
N LEU A 101 -0.74 26.52 9.55
CA LEU A 101 -0.48 26.49 10.99
C LEU A 101 -1.25 27.60 11.75
N GLY A 102 -1.47 28.76 11.11
CA GLY A 102 -2.32 29.82 11.64
C GLY A 102 -3.78 29.38 11.77
N PHE A 103 -4.31 28.70 10.74
CA PHE A 103 -5.64 28.11 10.76
C PHE A 103 -5.80 27.09 11.90
N LEU A 104 -4.87 26.14 12.04
CA LEU A 104 -4.94 25.11 13.10
C LEU A 104 -4.87 25.70 14.51
N LYS A 105 -4.08 26.76 14.71
CA LYS A 105 -3.98 27.46 16.00
C LYS A 105 -5.21 28.28 16.35
N GLY A 106 -6.06 28.61 15.38
CA GLY A 106 -7.36 29.26 15.65
C GLY A 106 -8.48 28.28 15.97
N TRP A 107 -8.23 26.98 15.85
CA TRP A 107 -9.17 25.89 16.09
C TRP A 107 -8.98 25.20 17.46
N LEU A 108 -7.88 25.50 18.14
CA LEU A 108 -7.52 25.08 19.50
C LEU A 108 -7.65 26.26 20.45
#